data_AF-C7J2E9-F1
#
_entry.id   AF-C7J2E9-F1
#
_cell.length_a   1.000
_cell.length_b   1.000
_cell.length_c   1.000
_cell.angle_alpha   90.00
_cell.angle_beta   90.00
_cell.angle_gamma   90.00
#
_symmetry.space_group_name_H-M   'P 1'
#
loop_
_entity.id
_entity.type
_entity.pdbx_description
1 polymer ?
#
loop_
_entity_poly.entity_id
_entity_poly.type
_entity_poly.pdbx_seq_one_letter_code
_entity_poly.pdbx_strand_id
1 'polypeptide(L)'
;MFQQAQRSELQQKIENAGGQVLKDQKLKVANIQSQLDKTSSDINRHKVRITTCEKLVKKLTKGIEESRKEKEKLLAEKEKMMSIFKEIEKAAFTVQEDYKKTQEMMDNHKDELDKTKVEYNKLKKAMDELRSSEVDVEYKLQDTKKLAKEWEMKVKAFRKKLDDIQTNLVKHMDQIQKDAIDHEKLKETLSDEQFNEACDMRKAVEMVALLEALLKDLSPNLDSIAEYRTKARVYGERVDELNATTQERDDLKKQYDALRKRRLDEFMAGFNIISLKLKEMYQMITLGGDAELELVDSLDPFSEGVVFSVRPPKKSWKNIANLSGGEKTLSSLALVFALHHYKPTPLYVMDEIDAALDFKNVSIVGHYVKDRTKDAQFIIISLRNNMFELADRLVGIYKTDNCTKSITINPGSFAESMKVV
;
A
#
# COMPACT_ATOMS: atom_id res chain seq x y z
N MET A 1 -90.85 20.44 47.70
CA MET A 1 -90.34 20.13 49.05
C MET A 1 -91.20 19.12 49.82
N PHE A 2 -92.54 19.22 49.83
CA PHE A 2 -93.40 18.35 50.65
C PHE A 2 -93.38 16.86 50.25
N GLN A 3 -93.36 16.54 48.95
CA GLN A 3 -93.28 15.15 48.47
C GLN A 3 -91.94 14.47 48.76
N GLN A 4 -90.86 15.24 48.93
CA GLN A 4 -89.52 14.73 49.20
C GLN A 4 -89.36 14.34 50.68
N ALA A 5 -90.00 15.11 51.58
CA ALA A 5 -90.09 14.80 53.00
C ALA A 5 -90.93 13.54 53.26
N GLN A 6 -92.10 13.41 52.63
CA GLN A 6 -92.93 12.19 52.75
C GLN A 6 -92.23 10.95 52.19
N ARG A 7 -91.48 11.07 51.07
CA ARG A 7 -90.64 9.97 50.57
C ARG A 7 -89.58 9.56 51.58
N SER A 8 -88.89 10.51 52.21
CA SER A 8 -87.86 10.21 53.22
C SER A 8 -88.44 9.57 54.48
N GLU A 9 -89.65 9.97 54.87
CA GLU A 9 -90.35 9.43 56.05
C GLU A 9 -90.88 8.01 55.80
N LEU A 10 -91.42 7.75 54.61
CA LEU A 10 -91.76 6.40 54.15
C LEU A 10 -90.51 5.51 54.04
N GLN A 11 -89.39 6.04 53.54
CA GLN A 11 -88.11 5.33 53.48
C GLN A 11 -87.64 4.89 54.88
N GLN A 12 -87.73 5.79 55.87
CA GLN A 12 -87.39 5.48 57.27
C GLN A 12 -88.34 4.44 57.90
N LYS A 13 -89.63 4.52 57.61
CA LYS A 13 -90.62 3.51 58.09
C LYS A 13 -90.37 2.15 57.45
N ILE A 14 -89.98 2.10 56.17
CA ILE A 14 -89.61 0.87 55.46
C ILE A 14 -88.29 0.29 56.00
N GLU A 15 -87.29 1.13 56.28
CA GLU A 15 -86.01 0.69 56.86
C GLU A 15 -86.15 0.19 58.31
N ASN A 16 -87.16 0.65 59.05
CA ASN A 16 -87.45 0.21 60.42
C ASN A 16 -88.47 -0.93 60.50
N ALA A 17 -89.15 -1.31 59.42
CA ALA A 17 -90.21 -2.33 59.43
C ALA A 17 -89.71 -3.75 59.82
N GLY A 18 -88.41 -4.03 59.70
CA GLY A 18 -87.81 -5.32 60.06
C GLY A 18 -87.17 -5.41 61.45
N GLY A 19 -87.18 -4.33 62.24
CA GLY A 19 -86.54 -4.27 63.55
C GLY A 19 -85.00 -4.31 63.55
N GLN A 20 -84.40 -4.33 64.75
CA GLN A 20 -82.93 -4.32 64.96
C GLN A 20 -82.25 -5.54 64.32
N VAL A 21 -82.89 -6.71 64.37
CA VAL A 21 -82.35 -8.00 63.89
C VAL A 21 -82.11 -7.97 62.37
N LEU A 22 -83.05 -7.41 61.59
CA LEU A 22 -82.90 -7.30 60.14
C LEU A 22 -81.80 -6.30 59.75
N LYS A 23 -81.60 -5.22 60.53
CA LYS A 23 -80.49 -4.28 60.32
C LYS A 23 -79.14 -4.92 60.58
N ASP A 24 -78.99 -5.69 61.66
CA ASP A 24 -77.76 -6.41 61.97
C ASP A 24 -77.42 -7.48 60.91
N GLN A 25 -78.44 -8.19 60.41
CA GLN A 25 -78.25 -9.14 59.30
C GLN A 25 -77.91 -8.43 57.99
N LYS A 26 -78.53 -7.29 57.66
CA LYS A 26 -78.14 -6.47 56.50
C LYS A 26 -76.70 -5.97 56.59
N LEU A 27 -76.24 -5.55 57.78
CA LEU A 27 -74.85 -5.14 58.00
C LEU A 27 -73.87 -6.30 57.81
N LYS A 28 -74.20 -7.50 58.33
CA LYS A 28 -73.39 -8.71 58.09
C LYS A 28 -73.32 -9.07 56.61
N VAL A 29 -74.45 -9.04 55.90
CA VAL A 29 -74.51 -9.32 54.45
C VAL A 29 -73.72 -8.27 53.67
N ALA A 30 -73.83 -6.98 54.00
CA ALA A 30 -73.07 -5.92 53.36
C ALA A 30 -71.55 -6.06 53.59
N ASN A 31 -71.14 -6.47 54.79
CA ASN A 31 -69.73 -6.70 55.10
C ASN A 31 -69.18 -7.93 54.37
N ILE A 32 -69.94 -9.02 54.31
CA ILE A 32 -69.60 -10.21 53.51
C ILE A 32 -69.53 -9.85 52.02
N GLN A 33 -70.48 -9.06 51.51
CA GLN A 33 -70.48 -8.61 50.12
C GLN A 33 -69.23 -7.77 49.81
N SER A 34 -68.87 -6.83 50.69
CA SER A 34 -67.64 -6.04 50.54
C SER A 34 -66.37 -6.90 50.57
N GLN A 35 -66.32 -7.92 51.43
CA GLN A 35 -65.22 -8.88 51.44
C GLN A 35 -65.19 -9.73 50.18
N LEU A 36 -66.35 -10.15 49.67
CA LEU A 36 -66.47 -10.96 48.45
C LEU A 36 -66.03 -10.16 47.22
N ASP A 37 -66.40 -8.87 47.15
CA ASP A 37 -65.98 -7.95 46.08
C ASP A 37 -64.46 -7.69 46.13
N LYS A 38 -63.87 -7.52 47.33
CA LYS A 38 -62.41 -7.40 47.50
C LYS A 38 -61.69 -8.66 47.04
N THR A 39 -62.13 -9.83 47.50
CA THR A 39 -61.53 -11.12 47.11
C THR A 39 -61.67 -11.36 45.60
N SER A 40 -62.82 -11.02 45.00
CA SER A 40 -63.04 -11.10 43.55
C SER A 40 -62.11 -10.19 42.76
N SER A 41 -61.90 -8.95 43.22
CA SER A 41 -60.93 -8.02 42.64
C SER A 41 -59.49 -8.56 42.74
N ASP A 42 -59.11 -9.13 43.88
CA ASP A 42 -57.78 -9.73 44.06
C ASP A 42 -57.58 -10.96 43.16
N ILE A 43 -58.60 -11.82 43.02
CA ILE A 43 -58.57 -12.97 42.10
C ILE A 43 -58.35 -12.50 40.66
N ASN A 44 -59.05 -11.46 40.23
CA ASN A 44 -58.87 -10.90 38.88
C ASN A 44 -57.48 -10.31 38.70
N ARG A 45 -56.95 -9.59 39.70
CA ARG A 45 -55.57 -9.07 39.68
C ARG A 45 -54.54 -10.20 39.56
N HIS A 46 -54.72 -11.29 40.31
CA HIS A 46 -53.83 -12.46 40.24
C HIS A 46 -53.95 -13.20 38.90
N LYS A 47 -55.15 -13.34 38.32
CA LYS A 47 -55.34 -13.89 36.97
C LYS A 47 -54.59 -13.10 35.88
N VAL A 48 -54.67 -11.76 35.93
CA VAL A 48 -53.92 -10.90 35.00
C VAL A 48 -52.41 -11.07 35.19
N ARG A 49 -51.95 -11.20 36.45
CA ARG A 49 -50.53 -11.49 36.73
C ARG A 49 -50.08 -12.84 36.17
N ILE A 50 -50.88 -13.89 36.35
CA ILE A 50 -50.57 -15.24 35.83
C ILE A 50 -50.43 -15.20 34.32
N THR A 51 -51.42 -14.64 33.61
CA THR A 51 -51.37 -14.53 32.13
C THR A 51 -50.20 -13.69 31.63
N THR A 52 -49.80 -12.66 32.38
CA THR A 52 -48.62 -11.84 32.07
C THR A 52 -47.33 -12.64 32.27
N CYS A 53 -47.21 -13.37 33.38
CA CYS A 53 -46.08 -14.25 33.66
C CYS A 53 -45.96 -15.38 32.62
N GLU A 54 -47.06 -15.98 32.19
CA GLU A 54 -47.07 -17.01 31.13
C GLU A 54 -46.53 -16.46 29.80
N LYS A 55 -46.93 -15.24 29.42
CA LYS A 55 -46.40 -14.57 28.22
C LYS A 55 -44.90 -14.28 28.36
N LEU A 56 -44.45 -13.84 29.54
CA LEU A 56 -43.04 -13.61 29.84
C LEU A 56 -42.22 -14.91 29.76
N VAL A 57 -42.71 -16.00 30.35
CA VAL A 57 -42.06 -17.32 30.29
C VAL A 57 -41.90 -17.75 28.84
N LYS A 58 -42.95 -17.68 28.01
CA LYS A 58 -42.88 -18.00 26.57
C LYS A 58 -41.85 -17.15 25.82
N LYS A 59 -41.79 -15.84 26.10
CA LYS A 59 -40.82 -14.93 25.48
C LYS A 59 -39.39 -15.30 25.88
N LEU A 60 -39.15 -15.58 27.15
CA LEU A 60 -37.85 -15.99 27.66
C LEU A 60 -37.42 -17.36 27.13
N THR A 61 -38.34 -18.33 27.01
CA THR A 61 -38.01 -19.64 26.42
C THR A 61 -37.60 -19.50 24.97
N LYS A 62 -38.30 -18.67 24.19
CA LYS A 62 -37.94 -18.39 22.80
C LYS A 62 -36.56 -17.73 22.70
N GLY A 63 -36.26 -16.76 23.56
CA GLY A 63 -34.94 -16.12 23.61
C GLY A 63 -33.80 -17.07 23.99
N ILE A 64 -34.05 -18.02 24.89
CA ILE A 64 -33.08 -19.07 25.24
C ILE A 64 -32.81 -19.99 24.05
N GLU A 65 -33.85 -20.39 23.32
CA GLU A 65 -33.73 -21.24 22.12
C GLU A 65 -32.92 -20.53 21.01
N GLU A 66 -33.19 -19.25 20.77
CA GLU A 66 -32.44 -18.42 19.82
C GLU A 66 -30.96 -18.29 20.23
N SER A 67 -30.69 -17.99 21.51
CA SER A 67 -29.33 -17.89 22.04
C SER A 67 -28.57 -19.22 21.96
N ARG A 68 -29.27 -20.36 22.14
CA ARG A 68 -28.66 -21.70 22.05
C ARG A 68 -28.25 -22.03 20.61
N LYS A 69 -29.09 -21.69 19.63
CA LYS A 69 -28.76 -21.83 18.19
C LYS A 69 -27.58 -20.95 17.80
N GLU A 70 -27.52 -19.74 18.33
CA GLU A 70 -26.39 -18.83 18.06
C GLU A 70 -25.09 -19.36 18.67
N LYS A 71 -25.13 -19.90 19.89
CA LYS A 71 -23.99 -20.57 20.53
C LYS A 71 -23.47 -21.75 19.70
N GLU A 72 -24.35 -22.58 19.16
CA GLU A 72 -23.96 -23.72 18.30
C GLU A 72 -23.31 -23.27 16.99
N LYS A 73 -23.83 -22.21 16.37
CA LYS A 73 -23.19 -21.61 15.17
C LYS A 73 -21.79 -21.08 15.47
N LEU A 74 -21.62 -20.34 16.56
CA LEU A 74 -20.33 -19.80 16.98
C LEU A 74 -19.32 -20.90 17.31
N LEU A 75 -19.76 -22.02 17.90
CA LEU A 75 -18.89 -23.18 18.15
C LEU A 75 -18.41 -23.82 16.83
N ALA A 76 -19.31 -23.99 15.86
CA ALA A 76 -18.94 -24.52 14.55
C ALA A 76 -17.98 -23.59 13.78
N GLU A 77 -18.17 -22.27 13.87
CA GLU A 77 -17.24 -21.29 13.28
C GLU A 77 -15.87 -21.32 13.97
N LYS A 78 -15.85 -21.46 15.30
CA LYS A 78 -14.60 -21.60 16.06
C LYS A 78 -13.82 -22.86 15.64
N GLU A 79 -14.49 -23.99 15.43
CA GLU A 79 -13.84 -25.23 14.96
C GLU A 79 -13.25 -25.07 13.56
N LYS A 80 -13.97 -24.43 12.64
CA LYS A 80 -13.45 -24.10 11.30
C LYS A 80 -12.25 -23.16 11.35
N MET A 81 -12.28 -22.15 12.22
CA MET A 81 -11.13 -21.26 12.38
C MET A 81 -9.92 -22.00 12.97
N MET A 82 -10.13 -22.92 13.90
CA MET A 82 -9.03 -23.75 14.43
C MET A 82 -8.44 -24.70 13.38
N SER A 83 -9.23 -25.23 12.44
CA SER A 83 -8.68 -26.06 11.36
C SER A 83 -7.85 -25.23 10.39
N ILE A 84 -8.34 -24.04 9.99
CA ILE A 84 -7.61 -23.12 9.12
C ILE A 84 -6.30 -22.66 9.79
N PHE A 85 -6.33 -22.35 11.09
CA PHE A 85 -5.14 -21.96 11.83
C PHE A 85 -4.05 -23.04 11.80
N LYS A 86 -4.43 -24.32 11.98
CA LYS A 86 -3.49 -25.45 11.89
C LYS A 86 -2.92 -25.63 10.48
N GLU A 87 -3.68 -25.34 9.44
CA GLU A 87 -3.17 -25.39 8.06
C GLU A 87 -2.16 -24.27 7.80
N ILE A 88 -2.45 -23.06 8.27
CA ILE A 88 -1.53 -21.92 8.18
C ILE A 88 -0.25 -22.19 8.97
N GLU A 89 -0.35 -22.76 10.17
CA GLU A 89 0.82 -23.11 11.00
C GLU A 89 1.74 -24.12 10.30
N LYS A 90 1.16 -25.14 9.65
CA LYS A 90 1.93 -26.09 8.84
C LYS A 90 2.61 -25.42 7.64
N ALA A 91 1.90 -24.54 6.93
CA ALA A 91 2.47 -23.80 5.81
C ALA A 91 3.58 -22.83 6.25
N ALA A 92 3.44 -22.20 7.41
CA ALA A 92 4.48 -21.34 7.98
C ALA A 92 5.74 -22.15 8.30
N PHE A 93 5.59 -23.36 8.84
CA PHE A 93 6.73 -24.25 9.12
C PHE A 93 7.47 -24.65 7.85
N THR A 94 6.75 -25.01 6.77
CA THR A 94 7.39 -25.37 5.49
C THR A 94 8.15 -24.18 4.90
N VAL A 95 7.57 -22.97 4.93
CA VAL A 95 8.24 -21.75 4.45
C VAL A 95 9.49 -21.45 5.27
N GLN A 96 9.45 -21.66 6.59
CA GLN A 96 10.61 -21.46 7.46
C GLN A 96 11.75 -22.45 7.16
N GLU A 97 11.43 -23.70 6.84
CA GLU A 97 12.41 -24.70 6.45
C GLU A 97 13.05 -24.36 5.09
N ASP A 98 12.25 -23.95 4.11
CA ASP A 98 12.72 -23.54 2.78
C ASP A 98 13.58 -22.27 2.85
N TYR A 99 13.23 -21.31 3.72
CA TYR A 99 14.04 -20.14 3.98
C TYR A 99 15.43 -20.51 4.51
N LYS A 100 15.51 -21.44 5.48
CA LYS A 100 16.81 -21.91 6.00
C LYS A 100 17.66 -22.57 4.92
N LYS A 101 17.07 -23.45 4.10
CA LYS A 101 17.78 -24.09 2.98
C LYS A 101 18.29 -23.07 1.97
N THR A 102 17.48 -22.06 1.65
CA THR A 102 17.86 -20.99 0.73
C THR A 102 18.99 -20.12 1.30
N GLN A 103 18.94 -19.83 2.60
CA GLN A 103 20.00 -19.10 3.29
C GLN A 103 21.33 -19.85 3.25
N GLU A 104 21.33 -21.15 3.54
CA GLU A 104 22.53 -22.00 3.45
C GLU A 104 23.09 -22.04 2.01
N MET A 105 22.22 -22.13 1.00
CA MET A 105 22.65 -22.07 -0.40
C MET A 105 23.25 -20.70 -0.76
N MET A 106 22.68 -19.60 -0.27
CA MET A 106 23.21 -18.26 -0.48
C MET A 106 24.60 -18.08 0.14
N ASP A 107 24.80 -18.58 1.35
CA ASP A 107 26.09 -18.50 2.04
C ASP A 107 27.16 -19.31 1.29
N ASN A 108 26.82 -20.52 0.81
CA ASN A 108 27.71 -21.33 -0.02
C ASN A 108 28.09 -20.63 -1.34
N HIS A 109 27.12 -20.03 -2.05
CA HIS A 109 27.39 -19.30 -3.30
C HIS A 109 28.22 -18.04 -3.05
N LYS A 110 28.06 -17.39 -1.89
CA LYS A 110 28.86 -16.23 -1.51
C LYS A 110 30.32 -16.61 -1.29
N ASP A 111 30.57 -17.74 -0.62
CA ASP A 111 31.93 -18.28 -0.43
C ASP A 111 32.59 -18.65 -1.76
N GLU A 112 31.83 -19.25 -2.70
CA GLU A 112 32.32 -19.53 -4.06
C GLU A 112 32.65 -18.24 -4.82
N LEU A 113 31.76 -17.24 -4.76
CA LEU A 113 31.98 -15.95 -5.42
C LEU A 113 33.26 -15.27 -4.89
N ASP A 114 33.49 -15.29 -3.58
CA ASP A 114 34.69 -14.70 -2.98
C ASP A 114 35.96 -15.45 -3.42
N LYS A 115 35.92 -16.79 -3.53
CA LYS A 115 37.04 -17.58 -4.09
C LYS A 115 37.33 -17.20 -5.54
N THR A 116 36.31 -17.18 -6.40
CA THR A 116 36.47 -16.81 -7.81
C THR A 116 36.96 -15.38 -7.97
N LYS A 117 36.53 -14.46 -7.10
CA LYS A 117 36.98 -13.06 -7.10
C LYS A 117 38.46 -12.93 -6.73
N VAL A 118 38.94 -13.74 -5.78
CA VAL A 118 40.38 -13.80 -5.44
C VAL A 118 41.19 -14.33 -6.63
N GLU A 119 40.72 -15.38 -7.30
CA GLU A 119 41.38 -15.93 -8.50
C GLU A 119 41.40 -14.93 -9.65
N TYR A 120 40.27 -14.27 -9.92
CA TYR A 120 40.17 -13.21 -10.92
C TYR A 120 41.17 -12.08 -10.66
N ASN A 121 41.29 -11.62 -9.42
CA ASN A 121 42.25 -10.57 -9.06
C ASN A 121 43.71 -11.01 -9.22
N LYS A 122 44.03 -12.28 -8.95
CA LYS A 122 45.37 -12.84 -9.22
C LYS A 122 45.66 -12.86 -10.73
N LEU A 123 44.70 -13.32 -11.53
CA LEU A 123 44.84 -13.37 -12.98
C LEU A 123 44.96 -11.97 -13.58
N LYS A 124 44.20 -11.00 -13.07
CA LYS A 124 44.29 -9.60 -13.48
C LYS A 124 45.67 -9.00 -13.20
N LYS A 125 46.23 -9.24 -12.01
CA LYS A 125 47.61 -8.79 -11.70
C LYS A 125 48.63 -9.40 -12.65
N ALA A 126 48.55 -10.70 -12.92
CA ALA A 126 49.43 -11.37 -13.87
C ALA A 126 49.30 -10.79 -15.29
N MET A 127 48.06 -10.47 -15.72
CA MET A 127 47.81 -9.82 -17.01
C MET A 127 48.41 -8.40 -17.08
N ASP A 128 48.25 -7.61 -16.02
CA ASP A 128 48.81 -6.25 -15.94
C ASP A 128 50.36 -6.28 -15.96
N GLU A 129 50.98 -7.24 -15.27
CA GLU A 129 52.43 -7.48 -15.30
C GLU A 129 52.91 -7.87 -16.71
N LEU A 130 52.20 -8.80 -17.37
CA LEU A 130 52.52 -9.23 -18.73
C LEU A 130 52.45 -8.05 -19.72
N ARG A 131 51.40 -7.22 -19.59
CA ARG A 131 51.20 -6.03 -20.43
C ARG A 131 52.29 -4.98 -20.21
N SER A 132 52.77 -4.80 -18.98
CA SER A 132 53.93 -3.93 -18.71
C SER A 132 55.18 -4.48 -19.41
N SER A 133 55.42 -5.79 -19.32
CA SER A 133 56.58 -6.41 -19.98
C SER A 133 56.51 -6.32 -21.51
N GLU A 134 55.31 -6.38 -22.09
CA GLU A 134 55.07 -6.26 -23.52
C GLU A 134 55.47 -4.86 -24.02
N VAL A 135 55.08 -3.81 -23.29
CA VAL A 135 55.47 -2.42 -23.58
C VAL A 135 56.99 -2.23 -23.50
N ASP A 136 57.65 -2.81 -22.48
CA ASP A 136 59.11 -2.73 -22.33
C ASP A 136 59.85 -3.44 -23.48
N VAL A 137 59.35 -4.60 -23.91
CA VAL A 137 59.90 -5.35 -25.05
C VAL A 137 59.71 -4.57 -26.35
N GLU A 138 58.54 -3.96 -26.56
CA GLU A 138 58.25 -3.14 -27.73
C GLU A 138 59.15 -1.90 -27.79
N TYR A 139 59.40 -1.24 -26.66
CA TYR A 139 60.35 -0.12 -26.58
C TYR A 139 61.77 -0.54 -26.95
N LYS A 140 62.26 -1.67 -26.39
CA LYS A 140 63.57 -2.25 -26.74
C LYS A 140 63.65 -2.63 -28.23
N LEU A 141 62.58 -3.19 -28.79
CA LEU A 141 62.51 -3.52 -30.22
C LEU A 141 62.61 -2.26 -31.09
N GLN A 142 61.94 -1.18 -30.70
CA GLN A 142 62.01 0.08 -31.43
C GLN A 142 63.41 0.69 -31.37
N ASP A 143 64.08 0.64 -30.23
CA ASP A 143 65.43 1.17 -30.04
C ASP A 143 66.48 0.37 -30.82
N THR A 144 66.41 -0.96 -30.75
CA THR A 144 67.27 -1.85 -31.57
C THR A 144 67.04 -1.66 -33.07
N LYS A 145 65.80 -1.42 -33.53
CA LYS A 145 65.52 -1.06 -34.93
C LYS A 145 66.17 0.27 -35.33
N LYS A 146 66.21 1.27 -34.44
CA LYS A 146 66.90 2.55 -34.72
C LYS A 146 68.40 2.33 -34.86
N LEU A 147 69.00 1.61 -33.91
CA LEU A 147 70.42 1.26 -33.95
C LEU A 147 70.77 0.48 -35.22
N ALA A 148 69.94 -0.49 -35.61
CA ALA A 148 70.13 -1.24 -36.86
C ALA A 148 70.14 -0.33 -38.09
N LYS A 149 69.20 0.63 -38.18
CA LYS A 149 69.19 1.62 -39.26
C LYS A 149 70.44 2.51 -39.27
N GLU A 150 70.91 2.96 -38.12
CA GLU A 150 72.14 3.75 -38.01
C GLU A 150 73.37 2.96 -38.50
N TRP A 151 73.49 1.69 -38.10
CA TRP A 151 74.55 0.82 -38.57
C TRP A 151 74.44 0.56 -40.08
N GLU A 152 73.24 0.38 -40.61
CA GLU A 152 73.01 0.24 -42.05
C GLU A 152 73.45 1.49 -42.83
N MET A 153 73.18 2.69 -42.30
CA MET A 153 73.67 3.95 -42.89
C MET A 153 75.20 4.05 -42.84
N LYS A 154 75.82 3.67 -41.71
CA LYS A 154 77.29 3.64 -41.58
C LYS A 154 77.91 2.66 -42.57
N VAL A 155 77.33 1.47 -42.74
CA VAL A 155 77.77 0.47 -43.74
C VAL A 155 77.67 1.05 -45.15
N LYS A 156 76.56 1.71 -45.51
CA LYS A 156 76.42 2.40 -46.81
C LYS A 156 77.48 3.49 -47.01
N ALA A 157 77.77 4.28 -45.97
CA ALA A 157 78.80 5.32 -46.01
C ALA A 157 80.22 4.74 -46.17
N PHE A 158 80.55 3.65 -45.46
CA PHE A 158 81.83 2.96 -45.64
C PHE A 158 81.95 2.31 -47.01
N ARG A 159 80.86 1.72 -47.53
CA ARG A 159 80.84 1.16 -48.88
C ARG A 159 81.07 2.25 -49.94
N LYS A 160 80.44 3.42 -49.80
CA LYS A 160 80.69 4.55 -50.69
C LYS A 160 82.14 5.06 -50.64
N LYS A 161 82.73 5.12 -49.44
CA LYS A 161 84.16 5.46 -49.29
C LYS A 161 85.08 4.42 -49.95
N LEU A 162 84.72 3.14 -49.89
CA LEU A 162 85.43 2.07 -50.59
C LEU A 162 85.35 2.25 -52.12
N ASP A 163 84.16 2.55 -52.65
CA ASP A 163 83.98 2.84 -54.08
C ASP A 163 84.76 4.10 -54.52
N ASP A 164 84.80 5.15 -53.69
CA ASP A 164 85.58 6.37 -53.95
C ASP A 164 87.09 6.07 -53.96
N ILE A 165 87.58 5.19 -53.07
CA ILE A 165 88.98 4.74 -53.06
C ILE A 165 89.28 3.88 -54.29
N GLN A 166 88.39 2.95 -54.66
CA GLN A 166 88.55 2.12 -55.86
C GLN A 166 88.58 2.98 -57.13
N THR A 167 87.69 3.97 -57.26
CA THR A 167 87.69 4.88 -58.42
C THR A 167 88.92 5.77 -58.47
N ASN A 168 89.44 6.22 -57.32
CA ASN A 168 90.72 6.93 -57.26
C ASN A 168 91.91 6.03 -57.61
N LEU A 169 91.90 4.76 -57.21
CA LEU A 169 92.92 3.79 -57.60
C LEU A 169 92.90 3.54 -59.11
N VAL A 170 91.72 3.39 -59.71
CA VAL A 170 91.56 3.26 -61.18
C VAL A 170 92.08 4.51 -61.89
N LYS A 171 91.77 5.72 -61.40
CA LYS A 171 92.30 6.97 -61.97
C LYS A 171 93.82 7.07 -61.84
N HIS A 172 94.40 6.66 -60.71
CA HIS A 172 95.86 6.60 -60.54
C HIS A 172 96.51 5.56 -61.45
N MET A 173 95.88 4.41 -61.67
CA MET A 173 96.34 3.40 -62.63
C MET A 173 96.27 3.92 -64.08
N ASP A 174 95.23 4.68 -64.42
CA ASP A 174 95.04 5.32 -65.73
C ASP A 174 96.03 6.48 -65.96
N GLN A 175 96.47 7.14 -64.87
CA GLN A 175 97.55 8.14 -64.89
C GLN A 175 98.93 7.51 -65.04
N ILE A 176 99.14 6.31 -64.49
CA ILE A 176 100.37 5.53 -64.64
C ILE A 176 100.48 4.90 -66.04
N GLN A 177 99.35 4.68 -66.75
CA GLN A 177 99.34 4.15 -68.13
C GLN A 177 99.66 5.17 -69.23
N LYS A 178 99.80 6.48 -68.92
CA LYS A 178 100.10 7.53 -69.93
C LYS A 178 101.58 7.88 -70.11
N ASP A 179 102.48 7.39 -69.25
CA ASP A 179 103.93 7.56 -69.39
C ASP A 179 104.64 6.17 -69.41
N ALA A 180 105.16 5.81 -70.60
CA ALA A 180 106.13 4.74 -70.91
C ALA A 180 105.68 3.24 -70.90
N ILE A 181 105.42 2.71 -72.11
CA ILE A 181 106.12 1.59 -72.82
C ILE A 181 107.10 0.78 -71.93
N ASP A 182 107.15 -0.56 -71.81
CA ASP A 182 106.89 -1.68 -72.73
C ASP A 182 106.73 -3.05 -72.03
N HIS A 183 106.04 -3.95 -72.74
CA HIS A 183 106.05 -5.42 -72.81
C HIS A 183 106.19 -6.41 -71.62
N GLU A 184 105.28 -7.41 -71.67
CA GLU A 184 105.41 -8.84 -71.34
C GLU A 184 105.53 -9.29 -69.86
N LYS A 185 104.39 -9.74 -69.27
CA LYS A 185 104.14 -11.14 -68.83
C LYS A 185 102.93 -11.31 -67.87
N LEU A 186 102.19 -12.41 -68.12
CA LEU A 186 101.21 -13.13 -67.27
C LEU A 186 99.90 -12.39 -66.92
N LYS A 187 98.73 -12.67 -67.55
CA LYS A 187 97.86 -13.86 -67.54
C LYS A 187 97.48 -14.38 -66.14
N GLU A 188 96.16 -14.60 -65.97
CA GLU A 188 95.39 -15.18 -64.84
C GLU A 188 94.80 -14.14 -63.86
N THR A 189 93.50 -14.05 -63.55
CA THR A 189 92.27 -14.77 -63.91
C THR A 189 91.10 -13.88 -63.47
N LEU A 190 90.13 -13.63 -64.36
CA LEU A 190 88.80 -13.13 -64.01
C LEU A 190 87.99 -14.33 -63.51
N SER A 191 87.45 -14.23 -62.29
CA SER A 191 86.40 -15.14 -61.81
C SER A 191 85.17 -14.33 -61.42
N ASP A 192 84.16 -14.42 -62.29
CA ASP A 192 82.76 -14.10 -62.04
C ASP A 192 82.18 -15.10 -61.03
N GLU A 193 82.29 -14.84 -59.72
CA GLU A 193 81.67 -15.70 -58.69
C GLU A 193 81.12 -14.92 -57.48
N GLN A 194 80.49 -13.76 -57.68
CA GLN A 194 79.79 -13.05 -56.59
C GLN A 194 78.38 -12.57 -56.95
N PHE A 195 77.61 -13.40 -57.66
CA PHE A 195 76.20 -13.09 -57.94
C PHE A 195 75.22 -14.26 -57.74
N ASN A 196 75.49 -15.15 -56.78
CA ASN A 196 74.62 -16.23 -56.30
C ASN A 196 75.24 -16.70 -54.96
N GLU A 197 74.64 -16.74 -53.76
CA GLU A 197 73.27 -16.91 -53.32
C GLU A 197 73.13 -16.25 -51.92
N ALA A 198 72.49 -15.09 -51.83
CA ALA A 198 72.02 -14.50 -50.56
C ALA A 198 70.49 -14.54 -50.45
N CYS A 199 69.88 -15.55 -51.08
CA CYS A 199 68.50 -15.95 -50.87
C CYS A 199 68.52 -17.48 -50.72
N ASP A 200 68.52 -17.96 -49.48
CA ASP A 200 68.25 -19.36 -49.15
C ASP A 200 66.82 -19.69 -49.59
N MET A 201 66.63 -19.92 -50.90
CA MET A 201 65.36 -20.32 -51.49
C MET A 201 64.87 -21.62 -50.83
N ARG A 202 65.80 -22.46 -50.34
CA ARG A 202 65.49 -23.67 -49.56
C ARG A 202 64.86 -23.37 -48.20
N LYS A 203 65.36 -22.41 -47.42
CA LYS A 203 64.75 -22.06 -46.11
C LYS A 203 63.41 -21.38 -46.26
N ALA A 204 63.24 -20.57 -47.31
CA ALA A 204 61.94 -19.97 -47.64
C ALA A 204 60.92 -21.05 -48.01
N VAL A 205 61.32 -22.06 -48.81
CA VAL A 205 60.47 -23.18 -49.20
C VAL A 205 60.13 -24.09 -48.01
N GLU A 206 61.07 -24.36 -47.11
CA GLU A 206 60.81 -25.11 -45.87
C GLU A 206 59.85 -24.36 -44.94
N MET A 207 60.01 -23.04 -44.78
CA MET A 207 59.11 -22.22 -43.98
C MET A 207 57.69 -22.18 -44.58
N VAL A 208 57.58 -22.10 -45.91
CA VAL A 208 56.29 -22.19 -46.62
C VAL A 208 55.65 -23.56 -46.39
N ALA A 209 56.40 -24.66 -46.52
CA ALA A 209 55.89 -26.00 -46.27
C ALA A 209 55.41 -26.21 -44.82
N LEU A 210 56.12 -25.63 -43.85
CA LEU A 210 55.75 -25.70 -42.43
C LEU A 210 54.49 -24.86 -42.15
N LEU A 211 54.38 -23.67 -42.75
CA LEU A 211 53.17 -22.84 -42.68
C LEU A 211 51.98 -23.48 -43.38
N GLU A 212 52.18 -24.15 -44.52
CA GLU A 212 51.13 -24.91 -45.22
C GLU A 212 50.66 -26.11 -44.40
N ALA A 213 51.57 -26.82 -43.72
CA ALA A 213 51.23 -27.89 -42.80
C ALA A 213 50.42 -27.38 -41.60
N LEU A 214 50.83 -26.26 -41.00
CA LEU A 214 50.08 -25.61 -39.91
C LEU A 214 48.71 -25.12 -40.35
N LEU A 215 48.58 -24.56 -41.56
CA LEU A 215 47.31 -24.07 -42.11
C LEU A 215 46.35 -25.23 -42.38
N LYS A 216 46.88 -26.37 -42.83
CA LYS A 216 46.12 -27.61 -43.03
C LYS A 216 45.64 -28.22 -41.71
N ASP A 217 46.44 -28.12 -40.65
CA ASP A 217 46.10 -28.59 -39.30
C ASP A 217 45.06 -27.67 -38.62
N LEU A 218 45.15 -26.35 -38.83
CA LEU A 218 44.21 -25.36 -38.28
C LEU A 218 42.81 -25.37 -38.92
N SER A 219 42.62 -26.05 -40.06
CA SER A 219 41.36 -26.17 -40.82
C SER A 219 40.32 -25.06 -40.53
N PRO A 220 40.62 -23.78 -40.88
CA PRO A 220 39.82 -22.65 -40.45
C PRO A 220 38.38 -22.76 -40.97
N ASN A 221 37.42 -22.83 -40.05
CA ASN A 221 36.01 -22.88 -40.41
C ASN A 221 35.54 -21.49 -40.89
N LEU A 222 35.55 -21.27 -42.20
CA LEU A 222 35.12 -20.01 -42.81
C LEU A 222 33.62 -19.71 -42.59
N ASP A 223 32.80 -20.71 -42.30
CA ASP A 223 31.37 -20.54 -41.99
C ASP A 223 31.15 -19.83 -40.64
N SER A 224 32.12 -19.92 -39.72
CA SER A 224 32.06 -19.23 -38.42
C SER A 224 31.95 -17.71 -38.53
N ILE A 225 32.51 -17.11 -39.59
CA ILE A 225 32.41 -15.67 -39.85
C ILE A 225 30.99 -15.30 -40.29
N ALA A 226 30.36 -16.14 -41.11
CA ALA A 226 28.98 -15.94 -41.55
C ALA A 226 27.99 -16.15 -40.39
N GLU A 227 28.22 -17.16 -39.55
CA GLU A 227 27.45 -17.39 -38.32
C GLU A 227 27.59 -16.24 -37.33
N TYR A 228 28.82 -15.74 -37.12
CA TYR A 228 29.07 -14.59 -36.25
C TYR A 228 28.32 -13.35 -36.74
N ARG A 229 28.38 -13.04 -38.05
CA ARG A 229 27.64 -11.90 -38.63
C ARG A 229 26.13 -12.03 -38.41
N THR A 230 25.58 -13.22 -38.58
CA THR A 230 24.16 -13.50 -38.36
C THR A 230 23.78 -13.33 -36.88
N LYS A 231 24.57 -13.91 -35.97
CA LYS A 231 24.37 -13.77 -34.51
C LYS A 231 24.55 -12.33 -34.03
N ALA A 232 25.52 -11.60 -34.56
CA ALA A 232 25.75 -10.19 -34.23
C ALA A 232 24.56 -9.32 -34.65
N ARG A 233 23.97 -9.57 -35.82
CA ARG A 233 22.74 -8.89 -36.26
C ARG A 233 21.57 -9.17 -35.33
N VAL A 234 21.30 -10.45 -35.04
CA VAL A 234 20.21 -10.85 -34.14
C VAL A 234 20.42 -10.28 -32.73
N TYR A 235 21.66 -10.26 -32.25
CA TYR A 235 22.01 -9.63 -30.98
C TYR A 235 21.68 -8.13 -30.98
N GLY A 236 22.03 -7.40 -32.05
CA GLY A 236 21.67 -6.00 -32.22
C GLY A 236 20.15 -5.78 -32.15
N GLU A 237 19.38 -6.55 -32.92
CA GLU A 237 17.90 -6.49 -32.91
C GLU A 237 17.32 -6.74 -31.51
N ARG A 238 17.86 -7.72 -30.77
CA ARG A 238 17.42 -8.03 -29.41
C ARG A 238 17.80 -6.97 -28.39
N VAL A 239 18.96 -6.34 -28.54
CA VAL A 239 19.38 -5.22 -27.70
C VAL A 239 18.46 -4.02 -27.93
N ASP A 240 18.11 -3.73 -29.18
CA ASP A 240 17.19 -2.64 -29.51
C ASP A 240 15.78 -2.91 -28.95
N GLU A 241 15.27 -4.14 -29.07
CA GLU A 241 14.00 -4.57 -28.48
C GLU A 241 14.00 -4.44 -26.94
N LEU A 242 15.10 -4.86 -26.30
CA LEU A 242 15.28 -4.73 -24.85
C LEU A 242 15.31 -3.26 -24.41
N ASN A 243 16.02 -2.41 -25.16
CA ASN A 243 16.10 -0.97 -24.88
C ASN A 243 14.72 -0.32 -25.02
N ALA A 244 13.98 -0.63 -26.08
CA ALA A 244 12.62 -0.12 -26.29
C ALA A 244 11.68 -0.54 -25.14
N THR A 245 11.69 -1.82 -24.76
CA THR A 245 10.88 -2.34 -23.65
C THR A 245 11.27 -1.71 -22.31
N THR A 246 12.57 -1.50 -22.09
CA THR A 246 13.08 -0.85 -20.86
C THR A 246 12.62 0.60 -20.79
N GLN A 247 12.63 1.31 -21.92
CA GLN A 247 12.14 2.69 -22.00
C GLN A 247 10.64 2.78 -21.72
N GLU A 248 9.83 1.88 -22.31
CA GLU A 248 8.39 1.81 -22.04
C GLU A 248 8.11 1.54 -20.55
N ARG A 249 8.83 0.58 -19.96
CA ARG A 249 8.74 0.30 -18.51
C ARG A 249 9.06 1.54 -17.67
N ASP A 250 10.13 2.26 -18.02
CA ASP A 250 10.56 3.43 -17.26
C ASP A 250 9.56 4.58 -17.39
N ASP A 251 8.95 4.76 -18.55
CA ASP A 251 7.91 5.77 -18.76
C ASP A 251 6.61 5.42 -18.04
N LEU A 252 6.20 4.15 -18.02
CA LEU A 252 5.09 3.67 -17.20
C LEU A 252 5.37 3.84 -15.71
N LYS A 253 6.60 3.57 -15.27
CA LYS A 253 7.01 3.77 -13.88
C LYS A 253 6.94 5.24 -13.47
N LYS A 254 7.40 6.16 -14.32
CA LYS A 254 7.26 7.61 -14.08
C LYS A 254 5.79 8.03 -13.95
N GLN A 255 4.91 7.51 -14.81
CA GLN A 255 3.48 7.80 -14.73
C GLN A 255 2.87 7.26 -13.42
N TYR A 256 3.23 6.03 -13.04
CA TYR A 256 2.83 5.44 -11.77
C TYR A 256 3.28 6.29 -10.57
N ASP A 257 4.55 6.70 -10.54
CA ASP A 257 5.10 7.52 -9.45
C ASP A 257 4.43 8.91 -9.39
N ALA A 258 4.12 9.51 -10.54
CA ALA A 258 3.38 10.76 -10.61
C ALA A 258 1.94 10.62 -10.07
N LEU A 259 1.24 9.53 -10.41
CA LEU A 259 -0.09 9.24 -9.89
C LEU A 259 -0.07 8.94 -8.39
N ARG A 260 0.94 8.18 -7.93
CA ARG A 260 1.13 7.89 -6.49
C ARG A 260 1.34 9.18 -5.71
N LYS A 261 2.18 10.08 -6.22
CA LYS A 261 2.42 11.39 -5.60
C LYS A 261 1.15 12.24 -5.56
N ARG A 262 0.43 12.37 -6.69
CA ARG A 262 -0.83 13.12 -6.74
C ARG A 262 -1.86 12.59 -5.74
N ARG A 263 -2.01 11.26 -5.66
CA ARG A 263 -2.90 10.61 -4.69
C ARG A 263 -2.51 10.95 -3.24
N LEU A 264 -1.22 10.90 -2.92
CA LEU A 264 -0.73 11.23 -1.58
C LEU A 264 -0.99 12.69 -1.23
N ASP A 265 -0.67 13.60 -2.15
CA ASP A 265 -0.84 15.05 -1.95
C ASP A 265 -2.32 15.41 -1.74
N GLU A 266 -3.22 14.87 -2.57
CA GLU A 266 -4.67 15.06 -2.44
C GLU A 266 -5.22 14.46 -1.15
N PHE A 267 -4.75 13.27 -0.76
CA PHE A 267 -5.14 12.63 0.50
C PHE A 267 -4.70 13.45 1.71
N MET A 268 -3.43 13.87 1.77
CA MET A 268 -2.90 14.63 2.90
C MET A 268 -3.56 16.02 3.02
N ALA A 269 -3.83 16.68 1.89
CA ALA A 269 -4.56 17.94 1.88
C ALA A 269 -5.96 17.78 2.49
N GLY A 270 -6.72 16.77 2.05
CA GLY A 270 -8.06 16.48 2.60
C GLY A 270 -8.01 16.03 4.06
N PHE A 271 -7.07 15.16 4.41
CA PHE A 271 -6.89 14.62 5.76
C PHE A 271 -6.62 15.74 6.78
N ASN A 272 -5.74 16.69 6.45
CA ASN A 272 -5.42 17.82 7.32
C ASN A 272 -6.64 18.73 7.54
N ILE A 273 -7.42 19.01 6.49
CA ILE A 273 -8.63 19.83 6.61
C ILE A 273 -9.68 19.13 7.49
N ILE A 274 -9.91 17.83 7.26
CA ILE A 274 -10.87 17.05 8.04
C ILE A 274 -10.43 16.95 9.50
N SER A 275 -9.15 16.72 9.78
CA SER A 275 -8.61 16.62 11.15
C SER A 275 -8.77 17.94 11.91
N LEU A 276 -8.45 19.07 11.29
CA LEU A 276 -8.63 20.39 11.88
C LEU A 276 -10.11 20.68 12.18
N LYS A 277 -11.00 20.34 11.25
CA LYS A 277 -12.44 20.56 11.42
C LYS A 277 -13.06 19.62 12.44
N LEU A 278 -12.61 18.36 12.50
CA LEU A 278 -13.02 17.42 13.52
C LEU A 278 -12.72 17.96 14.92
N LYS A 279 -11.52 18.50 15.13
CA LYS A 279 -11.11 19.11 16.39
C LYS A 279 -12.02 20.27 16.78
N GLU A 280 -12.28 21.20 15.86
CA GLU A 280 -13.20 22.32 16.07
C GLU A 280 -14.63 21.85 16.40
N MET A 281 -15.17 20.92 15.61
CA MET A 281 -16.53 20.40 15.79
C MET A 281 -16.68 19.65 17.11
N TYR A 282 -15.71 18.81 17.47
CA TYR A 282 -15.74 18.07 18.72
C TYR A 282 -15.74 19.03 19.92
N GLN A 283 -14.80 20.00 19.93
CA GLN A 283 -14.73 21.00 21.00
C GLN A 283 -16.00 21.84 21.14
N MET A 284 -16.63 22.19 20.02
CA MET A 284 -17.91 22.90 20.01
C MET A 284 -19.02 22.07 20.65
N ILE A 285 -19.15 20.79 20.27
CA ILE A 285 -20.23 19.92 20.73
C ILE A 285 -20.07 19.59 22.21
N THR A 286 -18.87 19.20 22.66
CA THR A 286 -18.63 18.75 24.04
C THR A 286 -18.28 19.88 25.00
N LEU A 287 -18.20 21.13 24.51
CA LEU A 287 -17.78 22.33 25.26
C LEU A 287 -16.45 22.10 26.02
N GLY A 288 -15.51 21.44 25.34
CA GLY A 288 -14.21 21.04 25.88
C GLY A 288 -13.85 19.58 25.57
N GLY A 289 -12.60 19.21 25.75
CA GLY A 289 -12.06 17.94 25.22
C GLY A 289 -11.26 18.17 23.95
N ASP A 290 -10.79 17.09 23.33
CA ASP A 290 -10.02 17.13 22.08
C ASP A 290 -10.25 15.86 21.27
N ALA A 291 -10.14 15.94 19.95
CA ALA A 291 -10.32 14.81 19.04
C ALA A 291 -9.35 14.94 17.88
N GLU A 292 -8.68 13.84 17.55
CA GLU A 292 -7.60 13.85 16.57
C GLU A 292 -7.61 12.57 15.74
N LEU A 293 -7.32 12.72 14.45
CA LEU A 293 -7.07 11.63 13.52
C LEU A 293 -5.56 11.51 13.31
N GLU A 294 -5.02 10.36 13.66
CA GLU A 294 -3.60 10.07 13.54
C GLU A 294 -3.39 8.98 12.49
N LEU A 295 -2.37 9.15 11.65
CA LEU A 295 -1.92 8.12 10.73
C LEU A 295 -1.08 7.11 11.52
N VAL A 296 -1.32 5.82 11.33
CA VAL A 296 -0.51 4.79 12.00
C VAL A 296 0.92 4.80 11.45
N ASP A 297 1.04 4.93 10.13
CA ASP A 297 2.31 5.14 9.44
C ASP A 297 2.31 6.53 8.78
N SER A 298 3.32 7.34 9.13
CA SER A 298 3.54 8.67 8.58
C SER A 298 4.23 8.67 7.21
N LEU A 299 4.90 7.57 6.84
CA LEU A 299 5.60 7.41 5.57
C LEU A 299 4.67 6.91 4.46
N ASP A 300 3.82 5.92 4.77
CA ASP A 300 2.77 5.46 3.85
C ASP A 300 1.38 5.39 4.54
N PRO A 301 0.54 6.43 4.39
CA PRO A 301 -0.76 6.49 5.06
C PRO A 301 -1.76 5.41 4.59
N PHE A 302 -1.43 4.64 3.55
CA PHE A 302 -2.32 3.65 2.96
C PHE A 302 -2.04 2.21 3.43
N SER A 303 -0.97 1.98 4.17
CA SER A 303 -0.55 0.63 4.61
C SER A 303 -1.31 0.18 5.87
N GLU A 304 -1.28 0.98 6.92
CA GLU A 304 -1.76 0.60 8.26
C GLU A 304 -3.04 1.33 8.70
N GLY A 305 -3.46 2.36 7.95
CA GLY A 305 -4.72 3.07 8.14
C GLY A 305 -4.65 4.26 9.12
N VAL A 306 -5.82 4.62 9.67
CA VAL A 306 -6.02 5.81 10.50
C VAL A 306 -6.58 5.42 11.86
N VAL A 307 -6.01 5.98 12.92
CA VAL A 307 -6.49 5.83 14.30
C VAL A 307 -7.28 7.07 14.69
N PHE A 308 -8.49 6.84 15.21
CA PHE A 308 -9.32 7.90 15.76
C PHE A 308 -9.20 7.92 17.28
N SER A 309 -8.49 8.94 17.78
CA SER A 309 -8.22 9.17 19.19
C SER A 309 -9.04 10.35 19.71
N VAL A 310 -9.66 10.17 20.88
CA VAL A 310 -10.51 11.19 21.48
C VAL A 310 -10.16 11.36 22.95
N ARG A 311 -10.16 12.61 23.40
CA ARG A 311 -10.01 13.02 24.80
C ARG A 311 -11.29 13.72 25.26
N PRO A 312 -12.22 12.99 25.90
CA PRO A 312 -13.37 13.62 26.53
C PRO A 312 -12.94 14.65 27.58
N PRO A 313 -13.79 15.65 27.90
CA PRO A 313 -13.47 16.65 28.90
C PRO A 313 -13.13 16.00 30.25
N LYS A 314 -11.99 16.40 30.83
CA LYS A 314 -11.45 15.89 32.10
C LYS A 314 -11.06 14.39 32.09
N LYS A 315 -10.86 13.78 30.92
CA LYS A 315 -10.38 12.39 30.77
C LYS A 315 -9.08 12.32 29.95
N SER A 316 -8.46 11.14 29.94
CA SER A 316 -7.29 10.83 29.12
C SER A 316 -7.68 10.50 27.68
N TRP A 317 -6.70 10.55 26.77
CA TRP A 317 -6.84 10.07 25.40
C TRP A 317 -7.18 8.59 25.36
N LYS A 318 -8.19 8.23 24.57
CA LYS A 318 -8.61 6.85 24.32
C LYS A 318 -9.00 6.66 22.86
N ASN A 319 -8.75 5.47 22.35
CA ASN A 319 -9.27 5.05 21.05
C ASN A 319 -10.81 4.98 21.12
N ILE A 320 -11.49 5.38 20.03
CA ILE A 320 -12.95 5.33 19.91
C ILE A 320 -13.56 3.99 20.31
N ALA A 321 -12.90 2.87 20.02
CA ALA A 321 -13.37 1.52 20.37
C ALA A 321 -13.62 1.34 21.89
N ASN A 322 -12.85 2.06 22.71
CA ASN A 322 -12.86 1.95 24.18
C ASN A 322 -13.68 3.06 24.88
N LEU A 323 -14.42 3.88 24.12
CA LEU A 323 -15.29 4.93 24.66
C LEU A 323 -16.67 4.39 25.08
N SER A 324 -17.36 5.13 25.93
CA SER A 324 -18.77 4.84 26.28
C SER A 324 -19.70 5.07 25.07
N GLY A 325 -20.90 4.48 25.07
CA GLY A 325 -21.83 4.59 23.93
C GLY A 325 -22.20 6.03 23.56
N GLY A 326 -22.42 6.90 24.55
CA GLY A 326 -22.70 8.33 24.31
C GLY A 326 -21.48 9.07 23.75
N GLU A 327 -20.28 8.82 24.29
CA GLU A 327 -19.04 9.43 23.79
C GLU A 327 -18.71 8.95 22.37
N LYS A 328 -18.96 7.68 22.05
CA LYS A 328 -18.85 7.14 20.69
C LYS A 328 -19.77 7.88 19.72
N THR A 329 -21.04 8.05 20.12
CA THR A 329 -22.04 8.73 19.29
C THR A 329 -21.63 10.18 19.00
N LEU A 330 -21.19 10.92 20.02
CA LEU A 330 -20.70 12.29 19.88
C LEU A 330 -19.47 12.39 18.97
N SER A 331 -18.50 11.50 19.18
CA SER A 331 -17.24 11.50 18.41
C SER A 331 -17.50 11.17 16.94
N SER A 332 -18.37 10.18 16.67
CA SER A 332 -18.79 9.82 15.30
C SER A 332 -19.56 10.96 14.64
N LEU A 333 -20.48 11.62 15.37
CA LEU A 333 -21.24 12.74 14.84
C LEU A 333 -20.33 13.93 14.49
N ALA A 334 -19.33 14.22 15.34
CA ALA A 334 -18.33 15.25 15.06
C ALA A 334 -17.53 14.96 13.77
N LEU A 335 -17.15 13.70 13.56
CA LEU A 335 -16.47 13.27 12.33
C LEU A 335 -17.36 13.41 11.09
N VAL A 336 -18.63 13.01 11.20
CA VAL A 336 -19.61 13.17 10.13
C VAL A 336 -19.78 14.65 9.77
N PHE A 337 -19.89 15.54 10.75
CA PHE A 337 -19.96 16.99 10.50
C PHE A 337 -18.66 17.58 9.92
N ALA A 338 -17.49 17.07 10.31
CA ALA A 338 -16.22 17.48 9.71
C ALA A 338 -16.14 17.08 8.23
N LEU A 339 -16.59 15.88 7.89
CA LEU A 339 -16.69 15.41 6.50
C LEU A 339 -17.67 16.25 5.69
N HIS A 340 -18.80 16.63 6.27
CA HIS A 340 -19.78 17.52 5.62
C HIS A 340 -19.22 18.91 5.34
N HIS A 341 -18.33 19.41 6.19
CA HIS A 341 -17.66 20.68 5.93
C HIS A 341 -16.67 20.57 4.77
N TYR A 342 -15.95 19.45 4.68
CA TYR A 342 -15.00 19.22 3.60
C TYR A 342 -15.69 19.06 2.24
N LYS A 343 -16.79 18.30 2.21
CA LYS A 343 -17.57 18.07 0.99
C LYS A 343 -19.08 18.22 1.28
N PRO A 344 -19.65 19.41 1.09
CA PRO A 344 -21.06 19.64 1.34
C PRO A 344 -21.93 18.91 0.30
N THR A 345 -22.95 18.22 0.81
CA THR A 345 -24.00 17.54 0.04
C THR A 345 -25.32 18.32 0.23
N PRO A 346 -26.18 18.41 -0.80
CA PRO A 346 -27.42 19.19 -0.71
C PRO A 346 -28.50 18.60 0.22
N LEU A 347 -28.44 17.30 0.53
CA LEU A 347 -29.44 16.59 1.33
C LEU A 347 -28.79 15.66 2.35
N TYR A 348 -29.26 15.73 3.59
CA TYR A 348 -28.86 14.86 4.70
C TYR A 348 -30.07 14.23 5.37
N VAL A 349 -29.97 12.93 5.66
CA VAL A 349 -30.99 12.18 6.40
C VAL A 349 -30.33 11.56 7.62
N MET A 350 -30.88 11.83 8.80
CA MET A 350 -30.36 11.36 10.08
C MET A 350 -31.50 10.70 10.88
N ASP A 351 -31.27 9.46 11.32
CA ASP A 351 -32.26 8.66 12.04
C ASP A 351 -31.80 8.39 13.46
N GLU A 352 -32.60 8.84 14.45
CA GLU A 352 -32.40 8.62 15.89
C GLU A 352 -30.98 8.91 16.43
N ILE A 353 -30.28 9.88 15.84
CA ILE A 353 -28.90 10.24 16.22
C ILE A 353 -28.75 10.75 17.65
N ASP A 354 -29.87 11.13 18.28
CA ASP A 354 -29.96 11.72 19.62
C ASP A 354 -30.41 10.74 20.71
N ALA A 355 -30.61 9.47 20.37
CA ALA A 355 -31.04 8.44 21.32
C ALA A 355 -30.04 8.28 22.49
N ALA A 356 -28.74 8.25 22.18
CA ALA A 356 -27.65 8.06 23.14
C ALA A 356 -27.06 9.37 23.70
N LEU A 357 -27.64 10.53 23.35
CA LEU A 357 -27.15 11.84 23.75
C LEU A 357 -27.91 12.39 24.98
N ASP A 358 -27.25 13.25 25.75
CA ASP A 358 -27.88 13.96 26.86
C ASP A 358 -28.62 15.22 26.37
N PHE A 359 -29.51 15.77 27.19
CA PHE A 359 -30.33 16.92 26.80
C PHE A 359 -29.50 18.15 26.39
N LYS A 360 -28.31 18.34 26.98
CA LYS A 360 -27.43 19.48 26.74
C LYS A 360 -26.75 19.36 25.38
N ASN A 361 -26.14 18.22 25.08
CA ASN A 361 -25.48 17.99 23.80
C ASN A 361 -26.48 17.93 22.65
N VAL A 362 -27.68 17.37 22.88
CA VAL A 362 -28.78 17.39 21.89
C VAL A 362 -29.14 18.82 21.50
N SER A 363 -29.24 19.74 22.47
CA SER A 363 -29.53 21.15 22.16
C SER A 363 -28.42 21.80 21.34
N ILE A 364 -27.14 21.56 21.69
CA ILE A 364 -25.99 22.11 20.95
C ILE A 364 -25.97 21.60 19.50
N VAL A 365 -26.17 20.29 19.33
CA VAL A 365 -26.25 19.66 18.00
C VAL A 365 -27.43 20.22 17.21
N GLY A 366 -28.60 20.37 17.82
CA GLY A 366 -29.78 20.96 17.16
C GLY A 366 -29.52 22.38 16.66
N HIS A 367 -28.89 23.23 17.47
CA HIS A 367 -28.51 24.59 17.05
C HIS A 367 -27.47 24.57 15.92
N TYR A 368 -26.46 23.70 16.02
CA TYR A 368 -25.46 23.55 14.98
C TYR A 368 -26.09 23.13 13.64
N VAL A 369 -27.00 22.15 13.65
CA VAL A 369 -27.70 21.73 12.44
C VAL A 369 -28.55 22.88 11.89
N LYS A 370 -29.27 23.61 12.74
CA LYS A 370 -30.08 24.77 12.33
C LYS A 370 -29.25 25.86 11.67
N ASP A 371 -28.04 26.13 12.14
CA ASP A 371 -27.17 27.11 11.49
C ASP A 371 -26.68 26.62 10.12
N ARG A 372 -26.54 25.30 9.95
CA ARG A 372 -26.14 24.64 8.70
C ARG A 372 -27.27 24.42 7.69
N THR A 373 -28.54 24.56 8.08
CA THR A 373 -29.67 24.38 7.13
C THR A 373 -29.73 25.46 6.03
N LYS A 374 -28.96 26.54 6.15
CA LYS A 374 -28.86 27.59 5.12
C LYS A 374 -28.29 27.09 3.80
N ASP A 375 -27.34 26.16 3.87
CA ASP A 375 -26.60 25.67 2.71
C ASP A 375 -27.00 24.25 2.29
N ALA A 376 -27.76 23.52 3.13
CA ALA A 376 -28.16 22.14 2.89
C ALA A 376 -29.48 21.77 3.57
N GLN A 377 -30.21 20.80 2.99
CA GLN A 377 -31.45 20.29 3.56
C GLN A 377 -31.18 19.16 4.56
N PHE A 378 -31.70 19.28 5.78
CA PHE A 378 -31.62 18.24 6.81
C PHE A 378 -33.00 17.63 7.08
N ILE A 379 -33.08 16.30 6.99
CA ILE A 379 -34.24 15.50 7.41
C ILE A 379 -33.80 14.70 8.64
N ILE A 380 -34.33 15.05 9.80
CA ILE A 380 -33.98 14.41 11.07
C ILE A 380 -35.20 13.70 11.63
N ILE A 381 -35.03 12.42 11.96
CA ILE A 381 -35.99 11.62 12.72
C ILE A 381 -35.50 11.60 14.16
N SER A 382 -36.31 12.13 15.07
CA SER A 382 -35.97 12.28 16.49
C SER A 382 -37.22 12.19 17.36
N LEU A 383 -37.03 11.65 18.57
CA LEU A 383 -38.04 11.63 19.64
C LEU A 383 -37.76 12.66 20.75
N ARG A 384 -36.71 13.48 20.63
CA ARG A 384 -36.33 14.48 21.64
C ARG A 384 -36.87 15.85 21.28
N ASN A 385 -37.60 16.46 22.22
CA ASN A 385 -38.19 17.80 22.05
C ASN A 385 -37.16 18.85 21.57
N ASN A 386 -35.99 18.91 22.21
CA ASN A 386 -34.94 19.89 21.90
C ASN A 386 -34.46 19.86 20.43
N MET A 387 -34.62 18.74 19.70
CA MET A 387 -34.25 18.66 18.28
C MET A 387 -35.36 19.19 17.39
N PHE A 388 -36.57 18.63 17.53
CA PHE A 388 -37.66 18.94 16.60
C PHE A 388 -38.34 20.28 16.90
N GLU A 389 -38.16 20.88 18.08
CA GLU A 389 -38.59 22.25 18.38
C GLU A 389 -37.92 23.30 17.47
N LEU A 390 -36.73 22.99 16.96
CA LEU A 390 -35.97 23.87 16.07
C LEU A 390 -36.35 23.71 14.58
N ALA A 391 -37.22 22.76 14.25
CA ALA A 391 -37.54 22.39 12.87
C ALA A 391 -38.49 23.39 12.19
N ASP A 392 -38.21 23.69 10.91
CA ASP A 392 -39.09 24.54 10.09
C ASP A 392 -40.38 23.81 9.67
N ARG A 393 -40.34 22.47 9.58
CA ARG A 393 -41.49 21.61 9.31
C ARG A 393 -41.43 20.35 10.14
N LEU A 394 -42.59 19.94 10.66
CA LEU A 394 -42.77 18.69 11.39
C LEU A 394 -43.55 17.71 10.53
N VAL A 395 -43.09 16.46 10.49
CA VAL A 395 -43.81 15.35 9.86
C VAL A 395 -44.21 14.37 10.96
N GLY A 396 -45.50 14.34 11.29
CA GLY A 396 -46.07 13.39 12.22
C GLY A 396 -46.46 12.10 11.50
N ILE A 397 -46.04 10.96 12.04
CA ILE A 397 -46.40 9.63 11.52
C ILE A 397 -47.32 8.95 12.53
N TYR A 398 -48.44 8.42 12.07
CA TYR A 398 -49.41 7.71 12.90
C TYR A 398 -49.98 6.49 12.16
N LYS A 399 -50.53 5.52 12.90
CA LYS A 399 -50.99 4.24 12.36
C LYS A 399 -52.47 4.03 12.68
N THR A 400 -53.27 3.79 11.64
CA THR A 400 -54.71 3.46 11.74
C THR A 400 -54.98 2.22 10.89
N ASP A 401 -55.71 1.24 11.41
CA ASP A 401 -56.09 0.03 10.66
C ASP A 401 -54.89 -0.68 10.00
N ASN A 402 -53.80 -0.78 10.76
CA ASN A 402 -52.52 -1.33 10.31
C ASN A 402 -51.84 -0.59 9.14
N CYS A 403 -52.36 0.56 8.70
CA CYS A 403 -51.80 1.40 7.66
C CYS A 403 -51.09 2.62 8.26
N THR A 404 -49.84 2.86 7.84
CA THR A 404 -49.06 4.05 8.24
C THR A 404 -49.51 5.25 7.42
N LYS A 405 -49.87 6.34 8.10
CA LYS A 405 -50.25 7.63 7.51
C LYS A 405 -49.31 8.71 8.05
N SER A 406 -49.12 9.77 7.26
CA SER A 406 -48.31 10.92 7.66
C SER A 406 -49.11 12.22 7.55
N ILE A 407 -48.82 13.16 8.42
CA ILE A 407 -49.33 14.52 8.40
C ILE A 407 -48.15 15.48 8.53
N THR A 408 -48.14 16.55 7.74
CA THR A 408 -47.08 17.57 7.80
C THR A 408 -47.66 18.86 8.37
N ILE A 409 -46.95 19.45 9.32
CA ILE A 409 -47.36 20.65 10.04
C ILE A 409 -46.22 21.69 9.94
N ASN A 410 -46.58 22.97 9.80
CA ASN A 410 -45.65 24.08 9.84
C ASN A 410 -45.73 24.78 11.21
N PRO A 411 -44.75 24.60 12.12
CA PRO A 411 -44.76 25.21 13.45
C PRO A 411 -44.82 26.74 13.43
N GLY A 412 -44.15 27.38 12.47
CA GLY A 412 -44.10 28.85 12.37
C GLY A 412 -45.47 29.49 12.21
N SER A 413 -46.40 28.82 11.52
CA SER A 413 -47.77 29.31 11.33
C SER A 413 -48.61 29.34 12.63
N PHE A 414 -48.24 28.56 13.66
CA PHE A 414 -48.91 28.57 14.96
C PHE A 414 -48.31 29.61 15.92
N ALA A 415 -47.04 29.97 15.76
CA ALA A 415 -46.40 30.98 16.60
C ALA A 415 -46.89 32.41 16.28
N GLU A 416 -47.23 32.69 15.02
CA GLU A 416 -47.79 33.99 14.62
C GLU A 416 -49.23 34.19 15.10
N SER A 417 -50.06 33.13 15.09
CA SER A 417 -51.45 33.22 15.54
C SER A 417 -51.59 33.43 17.05
N MET A 418 -50.62 32.96 17.86
CA MET A 418 -50.58 33.22 19.31
C MET A 418 -50.06 34.60 19.70
N LYS A 419 -49.34 35.32 18.82
CA LYS A 419 -48.88 36.70 19.10
C LYS A 419 -49.95 37.76 18.84
N VAL A 420 -51.07 37.39 18.22
CA VAL A 420 -52.15 38.31 17.82
C VAL A 420 -53.33 38.27 18.82
N VAL A 421 -53.18 37.57 19.96
CA VAL A 421 -54.20 37.51 21.03
C VAL A 421 -53.69 38.19 22.30
#